data_AF-K9DP44-F1
#
_entry.id   AF-K9DP44-F1
#
_cell.length_a   1.000
_cell.length_b   1.000
_cell.length_c   1.000
_cell.angle_alpha   90.00
_cell.angle_beta   90.00
_cell.angle_gamma   90.00
#
_symmetry.space_group_name_H-M   'P 1'
#
loop_
_entity.id
_entity.type
_entity.pdbx_description
1 polymer ?
#
loop_
_entity_poly.entity_id
_entity_poly.type
_entity_poly.pdbx_seq_one_letter_code
_entity_poly.pdbx_strand_id
1 'polypeptide(L)'
;MNSNRDDLKKGIMAMLCGLGYRYILRVRDDNIWAYKDRSDKTQKEIAECVGLNWAREAFEDLQIDRILDIYLEVGDMIWALVPVNTLVLVRHNDTEPWVRRHFYKYNPDSAKPYECYWQGKSQFTIRDEPSEWQITGWEQIRFIEFESMKGV
;
A
#
# COMPACT_ATOMS: atom_id res chain seq x y z
N MET A 1 -18.90 20.48 -3.13
CA MET A 1 -19.12 20.00 -1.75
C MET A 1 -19.18 18.49 -1.80
N ASN A 2 -18.16 17.80 -1.26
CA ASN A 2 -18.28 16.52 -0.56
C ASN A 2 -16.90 16.03 -0.05
N SER A 3 -16.11 16.92 0.57
CA SER A 3 -14.81 16.53 1.15
C SER A 3 -14.96 15.35 2.11
N ASN A 4 -16.05 15.33 2.89
CA ASN A 4 -16.34 14.26 3.83
C ASN A 4 -16.54 12.88 3.18
N ARG A 5 -17.08 12.83 1.95
CA ARG A 5 -17.27 11.57 1.22
C ARG A 5 -15.97 11.06 0.62
N ASP A 6 -15.19 11.95 0.02
CA ASP A 6 -13.90 11.60 -0.59
C ASP A 6 -12.89 11.19 0.49
N ASP A 7 -12.92 11.85 1.65
CA ASP A 7 -12.12 11.49 2.82
C ASP A 7 -12.55 10.13 3.39
N LEU A 8 -13.85 9.86 3.48
CA LEU A 8 -14.38 8.54 3.87
C LEU A 8 -13.95 7.45 2.88
N LYS A 9 -14.06 7.70 1.58
CA LYS A 9 -13.62 6.77 0.52
C LYS A 9 -12.15 6.44 0.67
N LYS A 10 -11.29 7.45 0.85
CA LYS A 10 -9.85 7.27 1.12
C LYS A 10 -9.58 6.49 2.40
N GLY A 11 -10.29 6.79 3.49
CA GLY A 11 -10.15 6.08 4.76
C GLY A 11 -10.49 4.59 4.66
N ILE A 12 -11.57 4.26 3.93
CA ILE A 12 -11.96 2.86 3.67
C ILE A 12 -10.93 2.15 2.80
N MET A 13 -10.47 2.80 1.72
CA MET A 13 -9.44 2.26 0.85
C MET A 13 -8.12 2.02 1.60
N ALA A 14 -7.73 2.92 2.49
CA ALA A 14 -6.61 2.75 3.40
C ALA A 14 -6.81 1.53 4.31
N MET A 15 -7.94 1.44 5.02
CA MET A 15 -8.24 0.28 5.87
C MET A 15 -8.15 -1.06 5.09
N LEU A 16 -8.76 -1.12 3.90
CA LEU A 16 -8.73 -2.30 3.04
C LEU A 16 -7.31 -2.67 2.62
N CYS A 17 -6.51 -1.68 2.28
CA CYS A 17 -5.10 -1.89 1.97
C CYS A 17 -4.32 -2.47 3.16
N GLY A 18 -4.56 -1.96 4.38
CA GLY A 18 -3.94 -2.49 5.60
C GLY A 18 -4.33 -3.95 5.88
N LEU A 19 -5.47 -4.40 5.38
CA LEU A 19 -5.96 -5.78 5.46
C LEU A 19 -5.50 -6.65 4.27
N GLY A 20 -4.69 -6.11 3.36
CA GLY A 20 -4.13 -6.80 2.20
C GLY A 20 -5.03 -6.82 0.96
N TYR A 21 -6.13 -6.06 0.93
CA TYR A 21 -6.95 -5.91 -0.27
C TYR A 21 -6.36 -4.87 -1.21
N ARG A 22 -6.42 -5.13 -2.52
CA ARG A 22 -5.85 -4.27 -3.56
C ARG A 22 -6.89 -3.71 -4.52
N TYR A 23 -7.98 -4.42 -4.75
CA TYR A 23 -8.96 -4.06 -5.78
C TYR A 23 -10.36 -3.91 -5.21
N ILE A 24 -11.13 -2.98 -5.78
CA ILE A 24 -12.57 -2.85 -5.52
C ILE A 24 -13.33 -2.99 -6.84
N LEU A 25 -14.39 -3.79 -6.85
CA LEU A 25 -15.24 -4.02 -8.02
C LEU A 25 -16.70 -3.90 -7.64
N ARG A 26 -17.46 -3.14 -8.42
CA ARG A 26 -18.92 -3.17 -8.42
C ARG A 26 -19.39 -4.18 -9.45
N VAL A 27 -20.02 -5.26 -9.01
CA VAL A 27 -20.52 -6.32 -9.89
C VAL A 27 -21.91 -6.00 -10.43
N ARG A 28 -22.38 -6.80 -11.39
CA ARG A 28 -23.67 -6.59 -12.09
C ARG A 28 -24.90 -6.58 -11.17
N ASP A 29 -24.85 -7.32 -10.07
CA ASP A 29 -25.92 -7.34 -9.05
C ASP A 29 -25.83 -6.15 -8.09
N ASP A 30 -25.11 -5.10 -8.48
CA ASP A 30 -24.92 -3.86 -7.73
C ASP A 30 -24.18 -4.01 -6.39
N ASN A 31 -23.64 -5.19 -6.11
CA ASN A 31 -22.82 -5.43 -4.94
C ASN A 31 -21.39 -4.91 -5.15
N ILE A 32 -20.79 -4.39 -4.08
CA ILE A 32 -19.40 -3.91 -4.10
C ILE A 32 -18.55 -4.86 -3.27
N TRP A 33 -17.41 -5.26 -3.83
CA TRP A 33 -16.51 -6.24 -3.24
C TRP A 33 -15.07 -5.75 -3.31
N ALA A 34 -14.30 -6.00 -2.25
CA ALA A 34 -12.85 -5.84 -2.25
C ALA A 34 -12.15 -7.19 -2.46
N TYR A 35 -11.04 -7.21 -3.19
CA TYR A 35 -10.25 -8.40 -3.53
C TYR A 35 -8.78 -8.16 -3.27
N LYS A 36 -8.06 -9.19 -2.80
CA LYS A 36 -6.60 -9.13 -2.65
C LYS A 36 -5.86 -9.24 -3.98
N ASP A 37 -6.37 -10.06 -4.90
CA ASP A 37 -5.79 -10.26 -6.23
C ASP A 37 -6.79 -9.92 -7.34
N ARG A 38 -6.27 -9.65 -8.54
CA ARG A 38 -7.03 -9.36 -9.75
C ARG A 38 -7.55 -10.67 -10.31
N SER A 39 -8.64 -11.19 -9.77
CA SER A 39 -9.29 -12.34 -10.40
C SER A 39 -9.90 -11.88 -11.73
N ASP A 40 -9.27 -12.28 -12.84
CA ASP A 40 -9.83 -12.09 -14.17
C ASP A 40 -11.15 -12.85 -14.25
N LYS A 41 -12.24 -12.09 -14.18
CA LYS A 41 -13.63 -12.42 -14.54
C LYS A 41 -13.87 -13.89 -14.91
N THR A 42 -13.78 -14.81 -13.96
CA THR A 42 -14.34 -16.16 -14.07
C THR A 42 -14.47 -16.75 -12.68
N GLN A 43 -15.69 -17.10 -12.35
CA GLN A 43 -16.11 -17.85 -11.17
C GLN A 43 -15.09 -18.95 -10.80
N LYS A 44 -14.26 -18.77 -9.76
CA LYS A 44 -13.86 -19.86 -8.83
C LYS A 44 -12.91 -19.56 -7.67
N GLU A 45 -12.47 -18.33 -7.43
CA GLU A 45 -11.61 -18.06 -6.25
C GLU A 45 -12.33 -17.16 -5.24
N ILE A 46 -13.33 -17.76 -4.58
CA ILE A 46 -14.13 -17.22 -3.48
C ILE A 46 -13.28 -16.99 -2.19
N ALA A 47 -11.97 -17.21 -2.22
CA ALA A 47 -11.21 -17.38 -0.99
C ALA A 47 -10.90 -16.06 -0.24
N GLU A 48 -10.76 -14.91 -0.91
CA GLU A 48 -10.27 -13.70 -0.23
C GLU A 48 -10.93 -12.40 -0.71
N CYS A 49 -12.28 -12.37 -0.70
CA CYS A 49 -13.03 -11.13 -0.91
C CYS A 49 -13.86 -10.72 0.32
N VAL A 50 -14.12 -9.41 0.45
CA VAL A 50 -14.99 -8.85 1.49
C VAL A 50 -16.05 -7.95 0.87
N GLY A 51 -17.29 -8.08 1.35
CA GLY A 51 -18.40 -7.25 0.92
C GLY A 51 -18.30 -5.82 1.48
N LEU A 52 -18.52 -4.83 0.62
CA LEU A 52 -18.47 -3.39 0.94
C LEU A 52 -19.84 -2.71 0.83
N ASN A 53 -20.95 -3.47 0.90
CA ASN A 53 -22.29 -2.90 0.82
C ASN A 53 -22.59 -1.89 1.93
N TRP A 54 -21.95 -2.02 3.10
CA TRP A 54 -22.03 -1.04 4.19
C TRP A 54 -21.38 0.31 3.84
N ALA A 55 -20.48 0.34 2.85
CA ALA A 55 -19.75 1.51 2.38
C ALA A 55 -20.28 2.03 1.02
N ARG A 56 -21.48 1.63 0.60
CA ARG A 56 -21.97 1.87 -0.77
C ARG A 56 -21.95 3.34 -1.17
N GLU A 57 -22.31 4.25 -0.25
CA GLU A 57 -22.32 5.70 -0.50
C GLU A 57 -20.92 6.25 -0.81
N ALA A 58 -19.86 5.67 -0.23
CA ALA A 58 -18.47 6.09 -0.49
C ALA A 58 -17.99 5.68 -1.89
N PHE A 59 -18.65 4.72 -2.55
CA PHE A 59 -18.30 4.18 -3.86
C PHE A 59 -19.44 4.30 -4.86
N GLU A 60 -20.37 5.24 -4.67
CA GLU A 60 -21.54 5.42 -5.54
C GLU A 60 -21.15 5.71 -7.01
N ASP A 61 -20.00 6.35 -7.20
CA ASP A 61 -19.42 6.78 -8.46
C ASP A 61 -18.69 5.65 -9.20
N LEU A 62 -18.45 4.52 -8.52
CA LEU A 62 -17.85 3.33 -9.14
C LEU A 62 -18.85 2.70 -10.10
N GLN A 63 -18.51 2.67 -11.38
CA GLN A 63 -19.33 2.05 -12.42
C GLN A 63 -19.36 0.51 -12.29
N ILE A 64 -20.47 -0.10 -12.70
CA ILE A 64 -20.59 -1.55 -12.80
C ILE A 64 -19.50 -2.12 -13.73
N ASP A 65 -18.94 -3.26 -13.36
CA ASP A 65 -17.85 -3.96 -14.07
C ASP A 65 -16.53 -3.17 -14.15
N ARG A 66 -16.40 -2.03 -13.45
CA ARG A 66 -15.16 -1.27 -13.30
C ARG A 66 -14.37 -1.73 -12.08
N ILE A 67 -13.10 -2.05 -12.30
CA ILE A 67 -12.14 -2.35 -11.24
C ILE A 67 -11.43 -1.05 -10.85
N LEU A 68 -11.38 -0.77 -9.55
CA LEU A 68 -10.60 0.28 -8.93
C LEU A 68 -9.39 -0.38 -8.26
N ASP A 69 -8.17 0.07 -8.61
CA ASP A 69 -6.94 -0.34 -7.93
C ASP A 69 -6.69 0.63 -6.77
N ILE A 70 -6.83 0.14 -5.54
CA ILE A 70 -6.70 0.90 -4.30
C ILE A 70 -5.34 1.60 -4.25
N TYR A 71 -4.28 0.96 -4.75
CA TYR A 71 -2.93 1.50 -4.62
C TYR A 71 -2.73 2.72 -5.52
N LEU A 72 -3.41 2.75 -6.66
CA LEU A 72 -3.40 3.92 -7.56
C LEU A 72 -4.20 5.09 -6.98
N GLU A 73 -5.30 4.81 -6.27
CA GLU A 73 -6.17 5.85 -5.71
C GLU A 73 -5.65 6.43 -4.39
N VAL A 74 -5.07 5.58 -3.54
CA VAL A 74 -4.54 5.98 -2.23
C VAL A 74 -3.11 6.54 -2.36
N GLY A 75 -2.39 6.17 -3.42
CA GLY A 75 -1.04 6.64 -3.72
C GLY A 75 -0.11 6.41 -2.54
N ASP A 76 0.70 7.41 -2.21
CA ASP A 76 1.73 7.32 -1.17
C ASP A 76 1.16 7.13 0.25
N MET A 77 -0.13 7.40 0.49
CA MET A 77 -0.76 7.16 1.79
C MET A 77 -0.78 5.67 2.16
N ILE A 78 -0.61 4.76 1.20
CA ILE A 78 -0.46 3.33 1.47
C ILE A 78 0.68 3.03 2.46
N TRP A 79 1.76 3.80 2.39
CA TRP A 79 2.95 3.60 3.21
C TRP A 79 2.70 3.90 4.69
N ALA A 80 1.64 4.64 5.04
CA ALA A 80 1.21 4.83 6.42
C ALA A 80 0.72 3.53 7.08
N LEU A 81 0.38 2.52 6.28
CA LEU A 81 -0.20 1.25 6.73
C LEU A 81 0.80 0.09 6.64
N VAL A 82 1.92 0.30 5.95
CA VAL A 82 2.94 -0.72 5.77
C VAL A 82 3.59 -1.01 7.12
N PRO A 83 3.63 -2.28 7.56
CA PRO A 83 4.24 -2.62 8.85
C PRO A 83 5.71 -2.19 8.93
N VAL A 84 6.13 -1.78 10.13
CA VAL A 84 7.55 -1.61 10.48
C VAL A 84 8.31 -2.89 10.10
N ASN A 85 9.57 -2.74 9.70
CA ASN A 85 10.45 -3.80 9.21
C ASN A 85 10.07 -4.42 7.85
N THR A 86 9.06 -3.93 7.14
CA THR A 86 8.80 -4.41 5.77
C THR A 86 10.01 -4.17 4.87
N LEU A 87 10.45 -5.18 4.12
CA LEU A 87 11.58 -5.06 3.21
C LEU A 87 11.16 -4.30 1.94
N VAL A 88 11.86 -3.22 1.62
CA VAL A 88 11.51 -2.29 0.53
C VAL A 88 12.75 -1.89 -0.27
N LEU A 89 12.54 -1.35 -1.47
CA LEU A 89 13.55 -0.66 -2.25
C LEU A 89 13.35 0.84 -2.13
N VAL A 90 14.43 1.58 -1.85
CA VAL A 90 14.42 3.05 -1.74
C VAL A 90 15.58 3.69 -2.49
N ARG A 91 15.45 4.96 -2.87
CA ARG A 91 16.53 5.79 -3.44
C ARG A 91 16.26 7.28 -3.19
N HIS A 92 17.30 8.12 -3.26
CA HIS A 92 17.15 9.56 -3.07
C HIS A 92 16.71 10.28 -4.35
N ASN A 93 16.97 9.74 -5.54
CA ASN A 93 16.59 10.39 -6.80
C ASN A 93 16.64 9.36 -7.93
N ASP A 94 16.29 9.79 -9.13
CA ASP A 94 16.21 8.91 -10.30
C ASP A 94 17.58 8.41 -10.79
N THR A 95 18.68 9.06 -10.43
CA THR A 95 20.04 8.71 -10.88
C THR A 95 20.76 7.75 -9.94
N GLU A 96 20.29 7.60 -8.71
CA GLU A 96 20.83 6.66 -7.73
C GLU A 96 20.25 5.24 -7.86
N PRO A 97 21.05 4.21 -7.55
CA PRO A 97 20.56 2.83 -7.54
C PRO A 97 19.54 2.62 -6.42
N TRP A 98 18.56 1.76 -6.67
CA TRP A 98 17.67 1.27 -5.64
C TRP A 98 18.45 0.45 -4.61
N VAL A 99 18.27 0.76 -3.33
CA VAL A 99 18.89 0.01 -2.22
C VAL A 99 17.82 -0.65 -1.37
N ARG A 100 18.11 -1.88 -0.91
CA ARG A 100 17.23 -2.62 0.00
C ARG A 100 17.32 -2.06 1.42
N ARG A 101 16.18 -1.80 2.04
CA ARG A 101 16.08 -1.33 3.43
C ARG A 101 14.88 -1.96 4.14
N HIS A 102 14.90 -1.89 5.47
CA HIS A 102 13.74 -2.20 6.30
C HIS A 102 12.99 -0.89 6.59
N PHE A 103 11.72 -0.87 6.23
CA PHE A 103 10.82 0.27 6.43
C PHE A 103 10.64 0.57 7.91
N TYR A 104 10.58 1.86 8.28
CA TYR A 104 10.28 2.30 9.63
C TYR A 104 8.92 3.00 9.68
N LYS A 105 8.74 4.10 8.93
CA LYS A 105 7.45 4.80 8.86
C LYS A 105 7.35 5.68 7.62
N TYR A 106 6.12 6.07 7.32
CA TYR A 106 5.82 7.11 6.34
C TYR A 106 5.50 8.42 7.06
N ASN A 107 6.13 9.51 6.63
CA ASN A 107 5.96 10.85 7.17
C ASN A 107 5.66 11.82 6.01
N PRO A 108 4.38 12.03 5.64
CA PRO A 108 4.02 12.82 4.47
C PRO A 108 4.43 14.29 4.57
N ASP A 109 4.70 14.80 5.78
CA ASP A 109 5.10 16.20 6.01
C ASP A 109 6.61 16.42 5.81
N SER A 110 7.38 15.37 5.53
CA SER A 110 8.82 15.42 5.27
C SER A 110 9.12 15.47 3.77
N ALA A 111 10.13 16.24 3.37
CA ALA A 111 10.67 16.20 2.00
C ALA A 111 11.24 14.82 1.62
N LYS A 112 11.56 13.99 2.62
CA LYS A 112 11.98 12.59 2.48
C LYS A 112 11.02 11.72 3.28
N PRO A 113 9.82 11.45 2.74
CA PRO A 113 8.71 10.93 3.53
C PRO A 113 8.85 9.45 3.90
N TYR A 114 9.75 8.71 3.22
CA TYR A 114 9.94 7.29 3.45
C TYR A 114 11.10 7.04 4.40
N GLU A 115 10.81 6.81 5.67
CA GLU A 115 11.84 6.56 6.67
C GLU A 115 12.15 5.07 6.77
N CYS A 116 13.44 4.73 6.73
CA CYS A 116 13.93 3.37 6.85
C CYS A 116 15.07 3.28 7.86
N TYR A 117 15.30 2.08 8.40
CA TYR A 117 16.45 1.82 9.26
C TYR A 117 17.78 1.94 8.48
N TRP A 118 18.77 2.54 9.14
CA TRP A 118 20.07 2.81 8.54
C TRP A 118 20.83 1.55 8.16
N GLN A 119 21.61 1.65 7.07
CA GLN A 119 22.45 0.58 6.53
C GLN A 119 21.77 -0.80 6.37
N GLY A 120 20.45 -0.84 6.15
CA GLY A 120 19.72 -2.10 5.98
C GLY A 120 19.51 -2.88 7.28
N LYS A 121 19.82 -2.29 8.44
CA LYS A 121 19.43 -2.82 9.75
C LYS A 121 17.90 -2.87 9.88
N SER A 122 17.44 -3.43 10.99
CA SER A 122 16.02 -3.55 11.34
C SER A 122 15.79 -3.06 12.77
N GLN A 123 14.53 -3.00 13.21
CA GLN A 123 14.18 -2.66 14.60
C GLN A 123 14.92 -3.51 15.66
N PHE A 124 15.40 -4.70 15.27
CA PHE A 124 16.08 -5.63 16.15
C PHE A 124 17.59 -5.40 16.22
N THR A 125 18.20 -4.87 15.15
CA THR A 125 19.67 -4.72 15.02
C THR A 125 20.15 -3.28 15.06
N ILE A 126 19.23 -2.31 15.04
CA ILE A 126 19.54 -0.88 15.07
C ILE A 126 19.94 -0.35 16.45
N ARG A 127 19.66 -1.12 17.52
CA ARG A 127 19.78 -0.66 18.93
C ARG A 127 21.20 -0.28 19.34
N ASP A 128 22.21 -0.83 18.67
CA ASP A 128 23.62 -0.57 18.96
C ASP A 128 24.15 0.68 18.23
N GLU A 129 23.34 1.32 17.38
CA GLU A 129 23.73 2.54 16.67
C GLU A 129 23.34 3.81 17.43
N PRO A 130 24.13 4.90 17.28
CA PRO A 130 23.75 6.23 17.77
C PRO A 130 22.36 6.61 17.27
N SER A 131 21.53 7.21 18.12
CA SER A 131 20.13 7.58 17.82
C SER A 131 19.99 8.40 16.53
N GLU A 132 20.92 9.33 16.30
CA GLU A 132 21.05 10.16 15.10
C GLU A 132 21.23 9.37 13.80
N TRP A 133 21.71 8.14 13.89
CA TRP A 133 22.06 7.30 12.75
C TRP A 133 21.06 6.15 12.59
N GLN A 134 20.00 6.08 13.40
CA GLN A 134 19.12 4.92 13.38
C GLN A 134 18.21 4.90 12.16
N ILE A 135 17.79 6.08 11.71
CA ILE A 135 16.77 6.25 10.67
C ILE A 135 17.31 7.15 9.55
N THR A 136 17.00 6.80 8.31
CA THR A 136 17.30 7.60 7.12
C THR A 136 16.03 7.80 6.31
N GLY A 137 15.72 9.05 5.95
CA GLY A 137 14.61 9.39 5.06
C GLY A 137 15.00 9.24 3.58
N TRP A 138 14.04 8.81 2.76
CA TRP A 138 14.18 8.59 1.32
C TRP A 138 13.09 9.32 0.53
N GLU A 139 13.37 9.63 -0.74
CA GLU A 139 12.47 10.39 -1.62
C GLU A 139 11.57 9.47 -2.44
N GLN A 140 12.02 8.24 -2.71
CA GLN A 140 11.25 7.27 -3.48
C GLN A 140 11.32 5.89 -2.83
N ILE A 141 10.24 5.13 -2.93
CA ILE A 141 10.07 3.79 -2.36
C ILE A 141 9.28 2.90 -3.33
N ARG A 142 9.52 1.60 -3.27
CA ARG A 142 8.64 0.58 -3.85
C ARG A 142 8.77 -0.73 -3.09
N PHE A 143 7.74 -1.56 -3.18
CA PHE A 143 7.85 -2.94 -2.72
C PHE A 143 8.92 -3.69 -3.52
N ILE A 144 9.55 -4.67 -2.87
CA ILE A 144 10.30 -5.68 -3.60
C ILE A 144 9.25 -6.54 -4.29
N GLU A 145 9.09 -6.37 -5.59
CA GLU A 145 8.38 -7.37 -6.40
C GLU A 145 9.08 -8.69 -6.13
N PHE A 146 8.32 -9.73 -5.73
CA PHE A 146 8.85 -11.09 -5.72
C PHE A 146 9.16 -11.42 -7.18
N GLU A 147 10.37 -11.08 -7.64
CA GLU A 147 10.96 -11.78 -8.76
C GLU A 147 10.89 -13.25 -8.36
N SER A 148 10.02 -14.00 -9.05
CA SER A 148 10.05 -15.44 -9.04
C SER A 148 11.51 -15.85 -9.05
N MET A 149 11.99 -16.49 -7.98
CA MET A 149 13.31 -17.10 -7.95
C MET A 149 13.32 -18.21 -9.00
N LYS A 150 13.50 -17.81 -10.27
CA LYS A 150 13.93 -18.67 -11.36
C LYS A 150 15.44 -18.54 -11.37
N GLY A 151 16.09 -19.57 -10.81
CA GLY A 151 17.51 -19.82 -11.02
C GLY A 151 18.33 -19.79 -9.73
N VAL A 152 18.36 -20.93 -9.04
CA VAL A 152 19.56 -21.80 -9.04
C VAL A 152 19.08 -23.23 -9.24
#